data_AF-A0A165B8F5-F1
#
_entry.id   AF-A0A165B8F5-F1
#
_cell.length_a   1.000
_cell.length_b   1.000
_cell.length_c   1.000
_cell.angle_alpha   90.00
_cell.angle_beta   90.00
_cell.angle_gamma   90.00
#
_symmetry.space_group_name_H-M   'P 1'
#
loop_
_entity.id
_entity.type
_entity.pdbx_description
1 polymer ?
#
loop_
_entity_poly.entity_id
_entity_poly.type
_entity_poly.pdbx_seq_one_letter_code
_entity_poly.pdbx_strand_id
1 'polypeptide(L)'
;MGTYAASKAALNQLNRTLAVEEPDITTIAFHPGAVKTEMSEHLQVEGKGHMDPAVIDMLTSSDMRVEADVPGRGIRNLVLRAGADYTGKYLHYNDPLVTSL
;
A
#
# COMPACT_ATOMS: atom_id res chain seq x y z
N MET A 1 10.28 -11.40 -5.05
CA MET A 1 8.81 -11.27 -4.90
C MET A 1 8.22 -12.06 -3.74
N GLY A 2 8.49 -13.37 -3.59
CA GLY A 2 7.79 -14.23 -2.63
C GLY A 2 7.84 -13.75 -1.16
N THR A 3 9.02 -13.47 -0.61
CA THR A 3 9.18 -12.99 0.77
C THR A 3 8.54 -11.63 1.01
N TYR A 4 8.67 -10.71 0.04
CA TYR A 4 8.01 -9.40 0.07
C TYR A 4 6.49 -9.56 0.12
N ALA A 5 5.91 -10.33 -0.80
CA ALA A 5 4.47 -10.57 -0.84
C ALA A 5 3.95 -11.24 0.45
N ALA A 6 4.67 -12.25 0.96
CA ALA A 6 4.34 -12.90 2.22
C ALA A 6 4.37 -11.92 3.41
N SER A 7 5.40 -11.06 3.49
CA SER A 7 5.47 -10.04 4.56
C SER A 7 4.33 -9.03 4.50
N LYS A 8 3.92 -8.59 3.30
CA LYS A 8 2.78 -7.68 3.13
C LYS A 8 1.46 -8.36 3.46
N ALA A 9 1.29 -9.63 3.13
CA ALA A 9 0.13 -10.42 3.54
C ALA A 9 0.07 -10.58 5.08
N ALA A 10 1.22 -10.78 5.73
CA ALA A 10 1.30 -10.83 7.19
C ALA A 10 0.88 -9.50 7.83
N LEU A 11 1.31 -8.35 7.27
CA LEU A 11 0.86 -7.04 7.73
C LEU A 11 -0.66 -6.83 7.57
N ASN A 12 -1.26 -7.36 6.51
CA ASN A 12 -2.72 -7.31 6.34
C ASN A 12 -3.45 -8.11 7.43
N GLN A 13 -2.87 -9.24 7.88
CA GLN A 13 -3.42 -10.00 9.01
C GLN A 13 -3.20 -9.26 10.33
N LEU A 14 -2.00 -8.71 10.55
CA LEU A 14 -1.69 -7.92 11.75
C LEU A 14 -2.68 -6.76 11.92
N ASN A 15 -3.02 -6.07 10.84
CA ASN A 15 -4.05 -5.03 10.83
C ASN A 15 -5.40 -5.51 11.38
N ARG A 16 -5.87 -6.69 10.94
CA ARG A 16 -7.12 -7.26 11.44
C ARG A 16 -7.03 -7.72 12.88
N THR A 17 -5.88 -8.24 13.29
CA THR A 17 -5.63 -8.64 14.69
C THR A 17 -5.69 -7.43 15.61
N LEU A 18 -4.96 -6.36 15.31
CA LEU A 18 -4.95 -5.14 16.12
C LEU A 18 -6.33 -4.46 16.17
N ALA A 19 -7.10 -4.52 15.07
CA ALA A 19 -8.47 -4.01 15.06
C ALA A 19 -9.41 -4.72 16.06
N VAL A 20 -9.10 -5.96 16.45
CA VAL A 20 -9.84 -6.72 17.46
C VAL A 20 -9.24 -6.56 18.85
N GLU A 21 -7.91 -6.61 18.95
CA GLU A 21 -7.19 -6.57 20.23
C GLU A 21 -7.19 -5.18 20.85
N GLU A 22 -7.16 -4.12 20.04
CA GLU A 22 -7.01 -2.72 20.47
C GLU A 22 -8.20 -1.86 19.99
N PRO A 23 -9.40 -2.00 20.59
CA PRO A 23 -10.62 -1.33 20.11
C PRO A 23 -10.57 0.21 20.17
N ASP A 24 -9.68 0.76 21.00
CA ASP A 24 -9.45 2.21 21.12
C ASP A 24 -8.49 2.75 20.04
N ILE A 25 -7.89 1.88 19.22
CA ILE A 25 -6.94 2.23 18.16
C ILE A 25 -7.53 1.89 16.79
N THR A 26 -7.61 2.89 15.91
CA THR A 26 -7.98 2.66 14.51
C THR A 26 -6.77 2.15 13.73
N THR A 27 -6.81 0.88 13.32
CA THR A 27 -5.73 0.26 12.54
C THR A 27 -6.17 0.08 11.08
N ILE A 28 -5.34 0.50 10.11
CA ILE A 28 -5.67 0.42 8.68
C ILE A 28 -4.47 -0.14 7.91
N ALA A 29 -4.72 -1.11 7.03
CA ALA A 29 -3.74 -1.54 6.04
C ALA A 29 -3.93 -0.72 4.75
N PHE A 30 -2.94 0.10 4.41
CA PHE A 30 -3.03 0.99 3.25
C PHE A 30 -2.18 0.48 2.08
N HIS A 31 -2.81 0.34 0.91
CA HIS A 31 -2.15 -0.03 -0.34
C HIS A 31 -1.96 1.20 -1.23
N PRO A 32 -0.72 1.70 -1.39
CA PRO A 32 -0.46 2.96 -2.08
C PRO A 32 -0.49 2.83 -3.62
N GLY A 33 -0.67 1.62 -4.17
CA GLY A 33 -0.55 1.36 -5.60
C GLY A 33 0.91 1.20 -6.04
N ALA A 34 1.14 1.22 -7.35
CA ALA A 34 2.49 1.37 -7.88
C ALA A 34 2.85 2.87 -7.85
N VAL A 35 3.86 3.24 -7.08
CA VAL A 35 4.21 4.64 -6.81
C VAL A 35 5.55 4.97 -7.42
N LYS A 36 5.73 6.19 -7.93
CA LYS A 36 7.03 6.69 -8.36
C LYS A 36 7.90 7.04 -7.14
N THR A 37 8.75 6.10 -6.74
CA THR A 37 9.72 6.25 -5.64
C THR A 37 11.05 5.63 -6.04
N GLU A 38 12.09 5.88 -5.26
CA GLU A 38 13.40 5.23 -5.43
C GLU A 38 13.27 3.69 -5.44
N MET A 39 12.40 3.13 -4.58
CA MET A 39 12.16 1.67 -4.53
C MET A 39 11.72 1.09 -5.89
N SER A 40 10.81 1.76 -6.59
CA SER A 40 10.33 1.30 -7.89
C SER A 40 11.29 1.62 -9.03
N GLU A 41 12.21 2.57 -8.86
CA GLU A 41 13.34 2.79 -9.77
C GLU A 41 14.39 1.69 -9.64
N HIS A 42 14.77 1.34 -8.41
CA HIS A 42 15.72 0.27 -8.12
C HIS A 42 15.26 -1.10 -8.63
N LEU A 43 13.95 -1.34 -8.75
CA LEU A 43 13.37 -2.57 -9.31
C LEU A 43 13.86 -2.89 -10.73
N GLN A 44 14.19 -1.88 -11.55
CA GLN A 44 14.74 -2.11 -12.91
C GLN A 44 16.16 -2.66 -12.88
N VAL A 45 16.90 -2.41 -11.80
CA VAL A 45 18.30 -2.81 -11.64
C VAL A 45 18.38 -4.08 -10.79
N GLU A 46 17.82 -4.06 -9.58
CA GLU A 46 17.89 -5.15 -8.60
C GLU A 46 16.90 -6.28 -8.89
N GLY A 47 15.82 -6.02 -9.65
CA GLY A 47 14.87 -7.06 -10.04
C GLY A 47 15.45 -8.03 -11.07
N LYS A 48 16.44 -7.60 -11.87
CA LYS A 48 17.03 -8.41 -12.94
C LYS A 48 17.69 -9.66 -12.35
N GLY A 49 17.31 -10.83 -12.87
CA GLY A 49 17.81 -12.12 -12.39
C GLY A 49 17.09 -12.68 -11.16
N HIS A 50 16.19 -11.90 -10.53
CA HIS A 50 15.41 -12.32 -9.36
C HIS A 50 13.90 -12.30 -9.58
N MET A 51 13.44 -11.66 -10.66
CA MET A 51 12.04 -11.52 -11.03
C MET A 51 11.87 -11.78 -12.53
N ASP A 52 10.68 -12.21 -12.93
CA ASP A 52 10.30 -12.28 -14.33
C ASP A 52 10.38 -10.87 -14.95
N PRO A 53 11.11 -10.69 -16.07
CA PRO A 53 11.22 -9.41 -16.76
C PRO A 53 9.86 -8.76 -17.05
N ALA A 54 8.84 -9.53 -17.42
CA ALA A 54 7.50 -8.99 -17.69
C ALA A 54 6.86 -8.38 -16.44
N VAL A 55 7.15 -8.92 -15.25
CA VAL A 55 6.68 -8.38 -13.97
C VAL A 55 7.42 -7.09 -13.62
N ILE A 56 8.72 -7.02 -13.90
CA ILE A 56 9.52 -5.79 -13.73
C ILE A 56 8.96 -4.69 -14.64
N ASP A 57 8.74 -5.00 -15.92
CA ASP A 57 8.22 -4.04 -16.90
C ASP A 57 6.82 -3.54 -16.49
N MET A 58 5.94 -4.46 -16.06
CA MET A 58 4.62 -4.09 -15.55
C MET A 58 4.71 -3.13 -14.35
N LEU A 59 5.54 -3.44 -13.35
CA LEU A 59 5.67 -2.66 -12.11
C LEU A 59 6.40 -1.33 -12.31
N THR A 60 7.25 -1.23 -13.34
CA THR A 60 8.08 -0.06 -13.59
C THR A 60 7.57 0.83 -14.72
N SER A 61 6.55 0.37 -15.47
CA SER A 61 5.88 1.15 -16.51
C SER A 61 5.39 2.50 -15.98
N SER A 62 5.69 3.57 -16.73
CA SER A 62 5.33 4.95 -16.38
C SER A 62 3.84 5.16 -16.19
N ASP A 63 3.04 4.42 -16.97
CA ASP A 63 1.61 4.63 -17.13
C ASP A 63 0.82 4.00 -15.97
N MET A 64 1.43 3.04 -15.28
CA MET A 64 0.85 2.35 -14.13
C MET A 64 1.27 2.98 -12.80
N ARG A 65 2.23 3.92 -12.80
CA ARG A 65 2.78 4.53 -11.59
C ARG A 65 2.15 5.87 -11.29
N VAL A 66 1.68 6.04 -10.07
CA VAL A 66 1.21 7.33 -9.55
C VAL A 66 2.35 8.13 -8.91
N GLU A 67 2.23 9.46 -8.93
CA GLU A 67 3.12 10.33 -8.17
C GLU A 67 2.98 10.05 -6.66
N ALA A 68 4.08 10.16 -5.91
CA ALA A 68 4.10 9.82 -4.49
C ALA A 68 3.17 10.69 -3.63
N ASP A 69 2.86 11.91 -4.08
CA ASP A 69 1.95 12.81 -3.37
C ASP A 69 0.50 12.32 -3.40
N VAL A 70 0.10 11.53 -4.41
CA VAL A 70 -1.27 10.98 -4.54
C VAL A 70 -1.62 10.05 -3.37
N PRO A 71 -0.92 8.91 -3.15
CA PRO A 71 -1.16 8.08 -1.97
C PRO A 71 -0.75 8.79 -0.67
N GLY A 72 0.20 9.72 -0.70
CA GLY A 72 0.58 10.54 0.46
C GLY A 72 -0.58 11.38 1.00
N ARG A 73 -1.38 12.00 0.12
CA ARG A 73 -2.63 12.70 0.50
C ARG A 73 -3.67 11.75 1.09
N GLY A 74 -3.76 10.52 0.56
CA GLY A 74 -4.61 9.47 1.12
C GLY A 74 -4.24 9.13 2.57
N ILE A 75 -2.95 8.90 2.85
CA ILE A 75 -2.45 8.66 4.21
C ILE A 75 -2.77 9.86 5.12
N ARG A 76 -2.49 11.09 4.68
CA ARG A 76 -2.82 12.31 5.44
C ARG A 76 -4.31 12.35 5.80
N ASN A 77 -5.19 12.09 4.84
CA ASN A 77 -6.64 12.11 5.06
C ASN A 77 -7.07 11.04 6.07
N LEU A 78 -6.57 9.81 5.94
CA LEU A 78 -6.86 8.73 6.86
C LEU A 78 -6.40 9.08 8.29
N VAL A 79 -5.17 9.57 8.46
CA VAL A 79 -4.64 9.93 9.79
C VAL A 79 -5.45 11.04 10.45
N LEU A 80 -5.91 12.03 9.68
CA LEU A 80 -6.62 13.19 10.24
C LEU A 80 -8.13 12.98 10.41
N ARG A 81 -8.74 12.04 9.66
CA ARG A 81 -10.21 11.97 9.51
C ARG A 81 -10.81 10.58 9.67
N ALA A 82 -10.04 9.50 9.57
CA ALA A 82 -10.61 8.15 9.71
C ALA A 82 -11.03 7.88 11.16
N GLY A 83 -12.28 7.45 11.34
CA GLY A 83 -12.83 7.04 12.63
C GLY A 83 -12.68 5.54 12.88
N ALA A 84 -13.22 5.07 14.00
CA ALA A 84 -13.20 3.66 14.39
C ALA A 84 -13.87 2.73 13.35
N ASP A 85 -14.78 3.26 12.52
CA ASP A 85 -15.42 2.53 11.42
C ASP A 85 -14.45 2.10 10.31
N TYR A 86 -13.23 2.65 10.28
CA TYR A 86 -12.17 2.27 9.36
C TYR A 86 -11.28 1.13 9.87
N THR A 87 -11.37 0.79 11.16
CA THR A 87 -10.46 -0.16 11.79
C THR A 87 -10.54 -1.55 11.13
N GLY A 88 -9.38 -2.18 10.91
CA GLY A 88 -9.25 -3.51 10.31
C GLY A 88 -9.42 -3.54 8.78
N LYS A 89 -9.74 -2.41 8.13
CA LYS A 89 -9.88 -2.36 6.67
C LYS A 89 -8.54 -2.41 5.96
N TYR A 90 -8.56 -3.01 4.78
CA TYR A 90 -7.52 -2.87 3.76
C TYR A 90 -8.03 -1.90 2.70
N LEU A 91 -7.34 -0.78 2.50
CA LEU A 91 -7.78 0.30 1.62
C LEU A 91 -6.75 0.60 0.55
N HIS A 92 -7.20 0.68 -0.70
CA HIS A 92 -6.38 1.14 -1.80
C HIS A 92 -6.40 2.67 -1.89
N TYR A 93 -5.34 3.29 -2.41
CA TYR A 93 -5.24 4.76 -2.47
C TYR A 93 -6.40 5.45 -3.21
N ASN A 94 -7.04 4.75 -4.15
CA ASN A 94 -8.17 5.24 -4.95
C ASN A 94 -9.53 4.72 -4.46
N ASP A 95 -9.58 4.06 -3.31
CA ASP A 95 -10.84 3.62 -2.69
C ASP A 95 -11.71 4.86 -2.37
N PRO A 96 -13.02 4.83 -2.62
CA PRO A 96 -13.92 5.91 -2.22
C PRO A 96 -13.83 6.29 -0.74
N LEU A 97 -13.57 5.33 0.15
CA LEU A 97 -13.36 5.59 1.58
C LEU A 97 -12.08 6.39 1.86
N VAL A 98 -11.12 6.43 0.93
CA VAL A 98 -9.91 7.26 1.04
C VAL A 98 -10.09 8.59 0.34
N THR A 99 -10.68 8.58 -0.87
CA THR A 99 -10.75 9.75 -1.75
C THR A 99 -11.88 10.72 -1.40
N SER A 100 -12.92 10.26 -0.68
CA SER A 100 -14.00 11.12 -0.20
C SER A 100 -13.73 11.79 1.15
N LEU A 101 -12.65 11.39 1.84
CA LEU A 101 -12.19 12.03 3.07
C LEU A 101 -11.58 13.40 2.83
#